data_AF-A0AAW1PXE5-F1
#
_entry.id   AF-A0AAW1PXE5-F1
#
_cell.length_a   1.000
_cell.length_b   1.000
_cell.length_c   1.000
_cell.angle_alpha   90.00
_cell.angle_beta   90.00
_cell.angle_gamma   90.00
#
_symmetry.space_group_name_H-M   'P 1'
#
loop_
_entity.id
_entity.type
_entity.pdbx_description
1 polymer ?
#
loop_
_entity_poly.entity_id
_entity_poly.type
_entity_poly.pdbx_seq_one_letter_code
_entity_poly.pdbx_strand_id
1 'polypeptide(L)'
;MHCTAPNWHTLVTYSRSHLVHSFTCTRNSASAGLQTRFQKRAALHHLRKGASPRHQAQGFAVSPSTAAAAAMDAKHVVLGPSKDSAAPAESSVLVALLPGALLGPADYDLLGKALQASAGGRVRLYVGLVQVDWQEAIRKVGAGEDCLDWMEGLVADVKAQAVQQGFEAQDLNSGRCENMFVAVHSASNRWGGKIALRKGAGYLVLGAEMSRETDVYDYDLAQWTRPVLHVGGELDGQLRITRLAEAALQAAACIANFGVRHVVAYKPVTIVPGMNHGQFSNGEVRTQRGDIISDLPQEQVVQQCADIVVDFLAAHCAVEEAARRQAVDSLQGHVFDCAQAVTPYLQALGRGNLYEAYAQGAASSQPSTSNKGVVGTGGIIAGAVSGVMLPAGNPARALVAHPGDFRAAEEFCEAAQREMAGPLPAEVQENIRFAVTVHTDPITFTYTQPIVLQSEGCTLVHCHCLLSRPGLGNNAFLTAQAPEYFIKLKRREAILKALGLPESEGGSYEEPTGASINAAAIAHALQLLPQPAVDRYQARGVALQCLPDRDITKDIPSPVAWINGRPIEYKQTDDRKFEISTTAVITPVFATECFSKGGGQFSGNHYIKCISLALAMELILVDCLRSQQPS
;
A
#
# COMPACT_ATOMS: atom_id res chain seq x y z
N MET A 1 26.62 -47.80 -48.38
CA MET A 1 27.89 -47.09 -48.08
C MET A 1 27.65 -45.61 -48.24
N HIS A 2 28.22 -44.82 -47.32
CA HIS A 2 28.17 -43.36 -47.15
C HIS A 2 26.85 -42.75 -46.67
N CYS A 3 26.78 -42.60 -45.34
CA CYS A 3 25.99 -41.61 -44.64
C CYS A 3 26.73 -40.26 -44.64
N THR A 4 26.01 -39.19 -44.96
CA THR A 4 26.37 -37.79 -44.68
C THR A 4 25.33 -37.22 -43.73
N ALA A 5 25.78 -36.62 -42.64
CA ALA A 5 24.95 -35.97 -41.62
C ALA A 5 24.35 -34.64 -42.11
N PRO A 6 23.23 -34.21 -41.51
CA PRO A 6 22.96 -32.78 -41.39
C PRO A 6 22.75 -32.31 -39.94
N ASN A 7 23.14 -31.05 -39.76
CA ASN A 7 23.12 -30.20 -38.58
C ASN A 7 21.78 -30.15 -37.84
N TRP A 8 21.85 -30.13 -36.51
CA TRP A 8 20.76 -29.74 -35.62
C TRP A 8 21.16 -28.48 -34.83
N HIS A 9 20.64 -27.33 -35.25
CA HIS A 9 20.39 -26.21 -34.35
C HIS A 9 18.87 -26.04 -34.26
N THR A 10 18.30 -26.41 -33.11
CA THR A 10 16.90 -26.11 -32.78
C THR A 10 16.87 -25.46 -31.41
N LEU A 11 16.62 -24.15 -31.39
CA LEU A 11 16.18 -23.42 -30.20
C LEU A 11 14.86 -24.02 -29.72
N VAL A 12 14.81 -24.46 -28.47
CA VAL A 12 13.57 -24.83 -27.79
C VAL A 12 13.11 -23.63 -26.95
N THR A 13 12.16 -22.86 -27.48
CA THR A 13 11.33 -21.94 -26.70
C THR A 13 10.18 -22.72 -26.05
N TYR A 14 10.18 -22.82 -24.72
CA TYR A 14 9.07 -23.39 -23.96
C TYR A 14 7.90 -22.39 -23.89
N SER A 15 6.82 -22.68 -24.61
CA SER A 15 5.51 -22.05 -24.47
C SER A 15 4.68 -22.83 -23.46
N ARG A 16 4.31 -22.22 -22.33
CA ARG A 16 3.34 -22.76 -21.37
C ARG A 16 1.91 -22.47 -21.84
N SER A 17 1.22 -23.50 -22.35
CA SER A 17 -0.20 -23.46 -22.68
C SER A 17 -1.09 -23.89 -21.50
N HIS A 18 -2.25 -23.24 -21.41
CA HIS A 18 -3.29 -23.40 -20.39
C HIS A 18 -3.93 -24.79 -20.36
N LEU A 19 -4.14 -25.31 -19.15
CA LEU A 19 -5.05 -26.42 -18.85
C LEU A 19 -6.19 -25.87 -17.99
N VAL A 20 -7.29 -25.51 -18.64
CA VAL A 20 -8.59 -25.23 -18.00
C VAL A 20 -9.38 -26.53 -18.01
N HIS A 21 -9.56 -27.16 -16.86
CA HIS A 21 -10.51 -28.26 -16.71
C HIS A 21 -11.87 -27.72 -16.28
N SER A 22 -12.84 -27.81 -17.19
CA SER A 22 -14.27 -27.65 -16.94
C SER A 22 -14.79 -28.82 -16.11
N PHE A 23 -15.33 -28.57 -14.92
CA PHE A 23 -16.13 -29.55 -14.18
C PHE A 23 -17.62 -29.28 -14.42
N THR A 24 -18.26 -30.13 -15.21
CA THR A 24 -19.71 -30.28 -15.26
C THR A 24 -20.18 -31.13 -14.07
N CYS A 25 -21.08 -30.57 -13.26
CA CYS A 25 -21.71 -31.25 -12.13
C CYS A 25 -22.90 -32.09 -12.64
N THR A 26 -22.81 -33.42 -12.56
CA THR A 26 -23.97 -34.31 -12.63
C THR A 26 -24.24 -34.92 -11.27
N ARG A 27 -25.46 -34.70 -10.77
CA ARG A 27 -26.02 -35.42 -9.62
C ARG A 27 -26.28 -36.87 -10.01
N ASN A 28 -25.82 -37.82 -9.20
CA ASN A 28 -26.65 -38.95 -8.81
C ASN A 28 -26.14 -39.63 -7.53
N SER A 29 -27.13 -40.14 -6.81
CA SER A 29 -27.17 -40.87 -5.54
C SER A 29 -26.37 -42.18 -5.50
N ALA A 30 -25.74 -42.50 -4.36
CA ALA A 30 -26.04 -43.70 -3.54
C ALA A 30 -24.97 -43.95 -2.45
N SER A 31 -25.47 -43.97 -1.20
CA SER A 31 -25.14 -44.85 -0.06
C SER A 31 -23.72 -45.42 0.21
N ALA A 32 -23.35 -45.22 1.48
CA ALA A 32 -22.79 -46.19 2.43
C ALA A 32 -21.26 -46.41 2.48
N GLY A 33 -20.74 -46.15 3.68
CA GLY A 33 -19.60 -46.87 4.25
C GLY A 33 -18.29 -46.08 4.32
N LEU A 34 -18.04 -45.42 5.45
CA LEU A 34 -16.76 -45.46 6.19
C LEU A 34 -16.79 -44.50 7.40
N GLN A 35 -17.45 -44.97 8.46
CA GLN A 35 -17.04 -44.65 9.82
C GLN A 35 -15.65 -45.26 10.06
N THR A 36 -14.67 -44.41 10.38
CA THR A 36 -13.54 -44.64 11.32
C THR A 36 -12.34 -43.76 10.95
N ARG A 37 -12.40 -42.44 11.20
CA ARG A 37 -11.19 -41.57 11.31
C ARG A 37 -11.43 -40.16 11.87
N PHE A 38 -12.46 -39.94 12.70
CA PHE A 38 -12.80 -38.61 13.22
C PHE A 38 -12.77 -38.45 14.75
N GLN A 39 -12.02 -39.27 15.48
CA GLN A 39 -11.91 -39.16 16.96
C GLN A 39 -10.51 -38.79 17.49
N LYS A 40 -9.59 -38.27 16.64
CA LYS A 40 -8.26 -37.79 17.09
C LYS A 40 -7.98 -36.29 16.88
N ARG A 41 -9.01 -35.46 16.67
CA ARG A 41 -8.86 -34.00 16.53
C ARG A 41 -9.42 -33.15 17.68
N ALA A 42 -10.01 -33.76 18.70
CA ALA A 42 -10.55 -33.04 19.87
C ALA A 42 -9.53 -32.76 20.99
N ALA A 43 -8.28 -33.24 20.89
CA ALA A 43 -7.29 -33.16 21.96
C ALA A 43 -6.29 -31.97 21.87
N LEU A 44 -6.41 -31.09 20.88
CA LEU A 44 -5.47 -29.96 20.66
C LEU A 44 -6.05 -28.58 20.98
N HIS A 45 -7.26 -28.50 21.53
CA HIS A 45 -7.91 -27.23 21.89
C HIS A 45 -7.76 -26.81 23.37
N HIS A 46 -7.04 -27.58 24.21
CA HIS A 46 -6.95 -27.32 25.64
C HIS A 46 -5.61 -26.75 26.17
N LEU A 47 -4.69 -26.29 25.31
CA LEU A 47 -3.40 -25.70 25.74
C LEU A 47 -3.22 -24.22 25.37
N ARG A 48 -4.30 -23.43 25.37
CA ARG A 48 -4.23 -21.95 25.41
C ARG A 48 -5.07 -21.41 26.57
N LYS A 49 -4.61 -21.69 27.79
CA LYS A 49 -4.93 -20.88 28.99
C LYS A 49 -3.62 -20.33 29.56
N GLY A 50 -2.90 -19.56 28.74
CA GLY A 50 -1.95 -18.57 29.23
C GLY A 50 -2.70 -17.25 29.27
N ALA A 51 -2.74 -16.62 30.43
CA ALA A 51 -3.36 -15.31 30.61
C ALA A 51 -2.75 -14.31 29.59
N SER A 52 -3.55 -13.95 28.59
CA SER A 52 -3.27 -12.77 27.79
C SER A 52 -3.26 -11.58 28.76
N PRO A 53 -2.25 -10.70 28.72
CA PRO A 53 -2.37 -9.43 29.41
C PRO A 53 -3.67 -8.79 28.93
N ARG A 54 -4.48 -8.29 29.87
CA ARG A 54 -5.53 -7.31 29.56
C ARG A 54 -4.82 -6.19 28.82
N HIS A 55 -4.87 -6.19 27.49
CA HIS A 55 -4.63 -4.97 26.73
C HIS A 55 -5.73 -4.03 27.17
N GLN A 56 -5.39 -3.14 28.10
CA GLN A 56 -6.08 -1.87 28.23
C GLN A 56 -6.19 -1.36 26.79
N ALA A 57 -7.42 -1.16 26.31
CA ALA A 57 -7.63 -0.16 25.29
C ALA A 57 -6.92 1.08 25.84
N GLN A 58 -5.74 1.40 25.30
CA GLN A 58 -5.19 2.73 25.48
C GLN A 58 -6.25 3.60 24.84
N GLY A 59 -7.18 4.07 25.67
CA GLY A 59 -8.19 5.00 25.27
C GLY A 59 -7.45 6.15 24.61
N PHE A 60 -8.03 6.68 23.54
CA PHE A 60 -7.69 7.99 23.04
C PHE A 60 -7.99 9.01 24.15
N ALA A 61 -7.21 9.01 25.23
CA ALA A 61 -7.20 10.02 26.26
C ALA A 61 -6.43 11.22 25.68
N VAL A 62 -6.98 11.75 24.60
CA VAL A 62 -6.64 13.08 24.12
C VAL A 62 -7.39 14.00 25.06
N SER A 63 -6.67 14.75 25.89
CA SER A 63 -7.30 15.89 26.59
C SER A 63 -7.98 16.72 25.51
N PRO A 64 -9.32 16.87 25.55
CA PRO A 64 -10.01 17.68 24.55
C PRO A 64 -9.35 19.05 24.55
N SER A 65 -8.90 19.53 23.39
CA SER A 65 -8.49 20.92 23.29
C SER A 65 -9.66 21.78 23.78
N THR A 66 -9.39 22.94 24.36
CA THR A 66 -10.44 23.86 24.83
C THR A 66 -11.45 24.21 23.72
N ALA A 67 -11.08 24.07 22.44
CA ALA A 67 -11.97 24.18 21.28
C ALA A 67 -12.95 22.99 21.13
N ALA A 68 -12.56 21.77 21.48
CA ALA A 68 -13.40 20.58 21.33
C ALA A 68 -14.61 20.56 22.28
N ALA A 69 -14.51 21.18 23.46
CA ALA A 69 -15.63 21.30 24.39
C ALA A 69 -16.70 22.31 23.92
N ALA A 70 -16.31 23.34 23.15
CA ALA A 70 -17.25 24.30 22.56
C ALA A 70 -17.98 23.74 21.32
N ALA A 71 -17.50 22.64 20.74
CA ALA A 71 -18.01 22.07 19.50
C ALA A 71 -19.30 21.24 19.65
N MET A 72 -19.75 20.90 20.86
CA MET A 72 -20.91 20.01 21.04
C MET A 72 -22.28 20.67 20.75
N ASP A 73 -22.36 22.01 20.75
CA ASP A 73 -23.56 22.76 20.34
C ASP A 73 -23.46 23.30 18.90
N ALA A 74 -22.37 23.02 18.19
CA ALA A 74 -22.17 23.52 16.84
C ALA A 74 -23.21 22.91 15.89
N LYS A 75 -23.76 23.74 15.01
CA LYS A 75 -24.67 23.27 13.94
C LYS A 75 -23.86 22.99 12.69
N HIS A 76 -24.42 22.19 11.79
CA HIS A 76 -23.91 22.13 10.42
C HIS A 76 -23.76 23.55 9.83
N VAL A 77 -22.78 23.74 8.95
CA VAL A 77 -22.56 25.01 8.26
C VAL A 77 -22.71 24.76 6.76
N VAL A 78 -23.55 25.54 6.09
CA VAL A 78 -23.62 25.53 4.63
C VAL A 78 -23.16 26.89 4.10
N LEU A 79 -22.10 26.85 3.31
CA LEU A 79 -21.58 27.97 2.56
C LEU A 79 -22.26 27.98 1.18
N GLY A 80 -23.11 28.99 0.93
CA GLY A 80 -23.72 29.22 -0.37
C GLY A 80 -22.72 29.82 -1.37
N PRO A 81 -22.94 29.65 -2.70
CA PRO A 81 -21.99 30.05 -3.75
C PRO A 81 -21.44 31.47 -3.56
N SER A 82 -20.21 31.70 -4.03
CA SER A 82 -19.62 33.04 -4.06
C SER A 82 -20.60 34.02 -4.70
N LYS A 83 -20.74 35.21 -4.12
CA LYS A 83 -21.64 36.27 -4.62
C LYS A 83 -21.32 36.68 -6.06
N ASP A 84 -20.06 36.51 -6.45
CA ASP A 84 -19.55 36.84 -7.78
C ASP A 84 -19.64 35.65 -8.74
N SER A 85 -20.25 34.53 -8.34
CA SER A 85 -20.39 33.36 -9.20
C SER A 85 -21.35 33.64 -10.35
N ALA A 86 -20.81 33.66 -11.57
CA ALA A 86 -21.59 33.74 -12.80
C ALA A 86 -22.10 32.36 -13.28
N ALA A 87 -21.88 31.29 -12.51
CA ALA A 87 -22.25 29.93 -12.91
C ALA A 87 -23.78 29.77 -12.99
N PRO A 88 -24.32 29.12 -14.04
CA PRO A 88 -25.76 28.92 -14.19
C PRO A 88 -26.32 28.02 -13.09
N ALA A 89 -27.60 28.19 -12.74
CA ALA A 89 -28.26 27.39 -11.71
C ALA A 89 -28.21 25.87 -12.00
N GLU A 90 -28.25 25.48 -13.27
CA GLU A 90 -28.14 24.08 -13.71
C GLU A 90 -26.78 23.43 -13.36
N SER A 91 -25.74 24.23 -13.14
CA SER A 91 -24.42 23.77 -12.69
C SER A 91 -24.29 23.72 -11.15
N SER A 92 -25.42 23.80 -10.43
CA SER A 92 -25.41 23.75 -8.97
C SER A 92 -24.92 22.40 -8.48
N VAL A 93 -23.93 22.42 -7.60
CA VAL A 93 -23.35 21.22 -7.00
C VAL A 93 -23.17 21.45 -5.50
N LEU A 94 -23.48 20.43 -4.70
CA LEU A 94 -23.24 20.42 -3.25
C LEU A 94 -22.10 19.46 -2.92
N VAL A 95 -21.10 19.93 -2.18
CA VAL A 95 -20.14 19.07 -1.49
C VAL A 95 -20.53 18.96 -0.02
N ALA A 96 -20.95 17.76 0.42
CA ALA A 96 -21.20 17.46 1.83
C ALA A 96 -19.95 16.84 2.46
N LEU A 97 -19.20 17.62 3.23
CA LEU A 97 -17.93 17.25 3.82
C LEU A 97 -18.10 16.71 5.24
N LEU A 98 -17.80 15.42 5.41
CA LEU A 98 -17.66 14.77 6.70
C LEU A 98 -16.24 15.00 7.25
N PRO A 99 -16.12 15.55 8.47
CA PRO A 99 -14.83 15.93 9.02
C PRO A 99 -13.98 14.70 9.40
N GLY A 100 -12.70 14.92 9.66
CA GLY A 100 -11.83 13.99 10.37
C GLY A 100 -12.15 13.89 11.86
N ALA A 101 -11.60 12.87 12.52
CA ALA A 101 -11.88 12.58 13.92
C ALA A 101 -11.59 13.78 14.84
N LEU A 102 -12.58 14.11 15.68
CA LEU A 102 -12.51 15.21 16.65
C LEU A 102 -12.34 16.59 16.00
N LEU A 103 -12.82 16.77 14.78
CA LEU A 103 -12.90 18.05 14.07
C LEU A 103 -14.36 18.41 13.81
N GLY A 104 -14.64 19.71 13.70
CA GLY A 104 -15.96 20.26 13.39
C GLY A 104 -15.92 21.23 12.20
N PRO A 105 -17.06 21.84 11.83
CA PRO A 105 -17.17 22.74 10.68
C PRO A 105 -16.14 23.86 10.65
N ALA A 106 -15.88 24.51 11.78
CA ALA A 106 -14.94 25.65 11.85
C ALA A 106 -13.50 25.27 11.43
N ASP A 107 -13.10 24.01 11.62
CA ASP A 107 -11.78 23.53 11.19
C ASP A 107 -11.64 23.49 9.66
N TYR A 108 -12.74 23.56 8.91
CA TYR A 108 -12.76 23.50 7.44
C TYR A 108 -13.16 24.83 6.79
N ASP A 109 -13.29 25.92 7.57
CA ASP A 109 -13.69 27.23 7.05
C ASP A 109 -12.80 27.71 5.90
N LEU A 110 -11.48 27.52 6.04
CA LEU A 110 -10.51 27.93 5.02
C LEU A 110 -10.67 27.11 3.74
N LEU A 111 -10.80 25.78 3.84
CA LEU A 111 -11.02 24.91 2.69
C LEU A 111 -12.36 25.19 2.02
N GLY A 112 -13.43 25.36 2.80
CA GLY A 112 -14.75 25.70 2.27
C GLY A 112 -14.74 27.01 1.47
N LYS A 113 -14.08 28.06 1.97
CA LYS A 113 -13.94 29.33 1.26
C LYS A 113 -13.07 29.22 0.01
N ALA A 114 -11.95 28.48 0.08
CA ALA A 114 -11.08 28.26 -1.06
C ALA A 114 -11.81 27.51 -2.18
N LEU A 115 -12.58 26.46 -1.86
CA LEU A 115 -13.42 25.74 -2.82
C LEU A 115 -14.38 26.68 -3.57
N GLN A 116 -15.02 27.59 -2.84
CA GLN A 116 -15.94 28.57 -3.45
C GLN A 116 -15.23 29.58 -4.34
N ALA A 117 -14.02 30.01 -3.96
CA ALA A 117 -13.20 30.89 -4.79
C ALA A 117 -12.73 30.19 -6.07
N SER A 118 -12.22 28.95 -5.95
CA SER A 118 -11.74 28.13 -7.08
C SER A 118 -12.84 27.76 -8.08
N ALA A 119 -14.10 27.72 -7.64
CA ALA A 119 -15.27 27.45 -8.49
C ALA A 119 -15.31 28.40 -9.70
N GLY A 120 -14.92 29.67 -9.53
CA GLY A 120 -14.62 30.60 -10.63
C GLY A 120 -15.70 30.73 -11.71
N GLY A 121 -16.98 30.49 -11.39
CA GLY A 121 -18.08 30.48 -12.35
C GLY A 121 -18.22 29.21 -13.19
N ARG A 122 -17.35 28.21 -13.02
CA ARG A 122 -17.42 26.92 -13.75
C ARG A 122 -18.53 26.03 -13.25
N VAL A 123 -18.78 26.08 -11.94
CA VAL A 123 -19.87 25.40 -11.24
C VAL A 123 -20.45 26.31 -10.16
N ARG A 124 -21.74 26.18 -9.87
CA ARG A 124 -22.39 26.91 -8.77
C ARG A 124 -22.27 26.09 -7.48
N LEU A 125 -21.15 26.25 -6.79
CA LEU A 125 -20.77 25.38 -5.67
C LEU A 125 -21.35 25.79 -4.31
N TYR A 126 -22.06 24.87 -3.67
CA TYR A 126 -22.41 24.88 -2.26
C TYR A 126 -21.46 23.95 -1.49
N VAL A 127 -21.00 24.38 -0.30
CA VAL A 127 -20.15 23.55 0.57
C VAL A 127 -20.85 23.38 1.91
N GLY A 128 -21.24 22.14 2.21
CA GLY A 128 -21.85 21.75 3.46
C GLY A 128 -20.85 21.08 4.39
N LEU A 129 -20.50 21.74 5.49
CA LEU A 129 -19.60 21.26 6.52
C LEU A 129 -20.41 20.55 7.61
N VAL A 130 -20.27 19.23 7.70
CA VAL A 130 -21.08 18.40 8.59
C VAL A 130 -20.53 18.50 10.02
N GLN A 131 -21.37 18.89 10.99
CA GLN A 131 -21.07 18.67 12.40
C GLN A 131 -21.26 17.19 12.75
N VAL A 132 -20.27 16.58 13.39
CA VAL A 132 -20.33 15.20 13.89
C VAL A 132 -20.06 15.21 15.40
N ASP A 133 -20.97 14.64 16.18
CA ASP A 133 -20.66 14.27 17.56
C ASP A 133 -19.80 13.01 17.55
N TRP A 134 -18.49 13.20 17.65
CA TRP A 134 -17.53 12.09 17.63
C TRP A 134 -17.65 11.16 18.83
N GLN A 135 -18.16 11.63 19.98
CA GLN A 135 -18.38 10.74 21.13
C GLN A 135 -19.51 9.77 20.82
N GLU A 136 -20.60 10.27 20.23
CA GLU A 136 -21.70 9.44 19.78
C GLU A 136 -21.27 8.52 18.63
N ALA A 137 -20.52 9.02 17.66
CA ALA A 137 -19.96 8.22 16.58
C ALA A 137 -19.16 7.03 17.14
N ILE A 138 -18.19 7.29 18.03
CA ILE A 138 -17.36 6.26 18.66
C ILE A 138 -18.21 5.26 19.45
N ARG A 139 -19.22 5.73 20.19
CA ARG A 139 -20.15 4.86 20.92
C ARG A 139 -20.93 3.94 19.98
N LYS A 140 -21.30 4.43 18.79
CA LYS A 140 -22.04 3.70 17.77
C LYS A 140 -21.17 2.85 16.84
N VAL A 141 -19.85 3.05 16.76
CA VAL A 141 -18.95 2.26 15.86
C VAL A 141 -19.11 0.75 16.07
N GLY A 142 -19.34 0.31 17.31
CA GLY A 142 -19.59 -1.11 17.62
C GLY A 142 -20.97 -1.64 17.20
N ALA A 143 -21.89 -0.77 16.77
CA ALA A 143 -23.26 -1.09 16.41
C ALA A 143 -23.47 -1.31 14.89
N GLY A 144 -22.42 -1.20 14.06
CA GLY A 144 -22.51 -1.48 12.63
C GLY A 144 -23.37 -0.49 11.85
N GLU A 145 -24.43 -0.96 11.19
CA GLU A 145 -25.30 -0.16 10.29
C GLU A 145 -25.98 1.03 11.00
N ASP A 146 -26.27 0.94 12.30
CA ASP A 146 -26.87 2.05 13.06
C ASP A 146 -26.00 3.33 13.03
N CYS A 147 -24.67 3.17 13.03
CA CYS A 147 -23.75 4.30 12.93
C CYS A 147 -23.77 4.89 11.52
N LEU A 148 -23.88 4.05 10.49
CA LEU A 148 -23.92 4.47 9.10
C LEU A 148 -25.20 5.27 8.82
N ASP A 149 -26.36 4.74 9.22
CA ASP A 149 -27.65 5.40 9.02
C ASP A 149 -27.72 6.76 9.74
N TRP A 150 -27.12 6.84 10.94
CA TRP A 150 -26.98 8.12 11.65
C TRP A 150 -26.11 9.12 10.89
N MET A 151 -24.93 8.71 10.40
CA MET A 151 -24.05 9.56 9.60
C MET A 151 -24.71 9.98 8.28
N GLU A 152 -25.50 9.11 7.64
CA GLU A 152 -26.33 9.45 6.48
C GLU A 152 -27.37 10.54 6.79
N GLY A 153 -28.00 10.46 7.96
CA GLY A 153 -28.92 11.48 8.46
C GLY A 153 -28.27 12.87 8.52
N LEU A 154 -27.05 12.95 9.06
CA LEU A 154 -26.30 14.22 9.14
C LEU A 154 -26.02 14.81 7.74
N VAL A 155 -25.69 13.97 6.76
CA VAL A 155 -25.50 14.41 5.36
C VAL A 155 -26.82 14.89 4.75
N ALA A 156 -27.94 14.21 5.04
CA ALA A 156 -29.26 14.63 4.59
C ALA A 156 -29.67 15.99 5.19
N ASP A 157 -29.35 16.25 6.46
CA ASP A 157 -29.63 17.52 7.13
C ASP A 157 -28.85 18.68 6.47
N VAL A 158 -27.58 18.46 6.14
CA VAL A 158 -26.77 19.44 5.38
C VAL A 158 -27.38 19.73 4.01
N LYS A 159 -27.81 18.68 3.29
CA LYS A 159 -28.49 18.86 2.01
C LYS A 159 -29.78 19.67 2.16
N ALA A 160 -30.60 19.39 3.17
CA ALA A 160 -31.82 20.13 3.44
C ALA A 160 -31.56 21.61 3.73
N GLN A 161 -30.50 21.92 4.50
CA GLN A 161 -30.07 23.29 4.73
C GLN A 161 -29.58 23.98 3.45
N ALA A 162 -28.85 23.28 2.58
CA ALA A 162 -28.44 23.83 1.28
C ALA A 162 -29.65 24.14 0.39
N VAL A 163 -30.66 23.27 0.37
CA VAL A 163 -31.92 23.51 -0.37
C VAL A 163 -32.63 24.77 0.14
N GLN A 164 -32.67 24.99 1.46
CA GLN A 164 -33.20 26.22 2.06
C GLN A 164 -32.41 27.48 1.65
N GLN A 165 -31.13 27.33 1.30
CA GLN A 165 -30.28 28.40 0.77
C GLN A 165 -30.32 28.53 -0.77
N GLY A 166 -31.18 27.76 -1.45
CA GLY A 166 -31.37 27.85 -2.91
C GLY A 166 -30.55 26.85 -3.73
N PHE A 167 -30.02 25.78 -3.11
CA PHE A 167 -29.49 24.63 -3.85
C PHE A 167 -30.62 23.84 -4.51
N GLU A 168 -30.57 23.68 -5.83
CA GLU A 168 -31.55 22.90 -6.60
C GLU A 168 -31.12 21.43 -6.64
N ALA A 169 -31.53 20.66 -5.63
CA ALA A 169 -31.21 19.24 -5.52
C ALA A 169 -31.83 18.41 -6.66
N GLN A 170 -31.01 17.62 -7.36
CA GLN A 170 -31.43 16.71 -8.43
C GLN A 170 -31.67 15.30 -7.87
N ASP A 171 -32.78 15.15 -7.12
CA ASP A 171 -33.10 13.90 -6.44
C ASP A 171 -33.69 12.83 -7.37
N LEU A 172 -33.20 11.60 -7.22
CA LEU A 172 -33.74 10.40 -7.82
C LEU A 172 -34.70 9.69 -6.87
N ASN A 173 -35.58 8.84 -7.42
CA ASN A 173 -36.48 7.99 -6.65
C ASN A 173 -35.77 7.05 -5.66
N SER A 174 -34.48 6.77 -5.87
CA SER A 174 -33.66 5.98 -4.95
C SER A 174 -33.23 6.74 -3.70
N GLY A 175 -33.54 8.04 -3.58
CA GLY A 175 -33.04 8.91 -2.52
C GLY A 175 -31.61 9.42 -2.74
N ARG A 176 -31.04 9.20 -3.94
CA ARG A 176 -29.74 9.73 -4.37
C ARG A 176 -29.91 11.12 -4.97
N CYS A 177 -28.94 12.00 -4.79
CA CYS A 177 -28.89 13.32 -5.40
C CYS A 177 -27.77 13.38 -6.46
N GLU A 178 -28.11 13.58 -7.74
CA GLU A 178 -27.19 13.54 -8.90
C GLU A 178 -26.20 14.71 -8.95
N ASN A 179 -26.42 15.75 -8.15
CA ASN A 179 -25.53 16.91 -8.03
C ASN A 179 -25.02 17.13 -6.60
N MET A 180 -24.93 16.06 -5.79
CA MET A 180 -24.30 16.08 -4.47
C MET A 180 -23.11 15.13 -4.42
N PHE A 181 -21.94 15.63 -4.03
CA PHE A 181 -20.74 14.82 -3.77
C PHE A 181 -20.53 14.70 -2.27
N VAL A 182 -20.20 13.50 -1.81
CA VAL A 182 -19.82 13.26 -0.41
C VAL A 182 -18.30 13.38 -0.32
N ALA A 183 -17.83 14.27 0.54
CA ALA A 183 -16.41 14.38 0.85
C ALA A 183 -16.13 13.82 2.24
N VAL A 184 -14.99 13.17 2.41
CA VAL A 184 -14.49 12.72 3.72
C VAL A 184 -13.07 13.20 3.94
N HIS A 185 -12.75 13.44 5.22
CA HIS A 185 -11.38 13.60 5.67
C HIS A 185 -11.03 12.60 6.77
N SER A 186 -9.84 12.01 6.71
CA SER A 186 -9.28 11.16 7.77
C SER A 186 -10.22 9.98 8.11
N ALA A 187 -10.62 9.85 9.37
CA ALA A 187 -11.40 8.72 9.88
C ALA A 187 -12.85 8.61 9.38
N SER A 188 -13.43 9.67 8.80
CA SER A 188 -14.82 9.59 8.28
C SER A 188 -14.96 8.71 7.03
N ASN A 189 -13.85 8.32 6.41
CA ASN A 189 -13.83 7.37 5.28
C ASN A 189 -14.52 6.03 5.60
N ARG A 190 -14.50 5.61 6.88
CA ARG A 190 -15.16 4.39 7.37
C ARG A 190 -16.64 4.30 6.98
N TRP A 191 -17.30 5.44 6.79
CA TRP A 191 -18.70 5.53 6.37
C TRP A 191 -18.86 6.17 4.99
N GLY A 192 -17.99 7.12 4.64
CA GLY A 192 -18.14 7.98 3.47
C GLY A 192 -18.40 7.24 2.16
N GLY A 193 -17.69 6.14 1.89
CA GLY A 193 -17.89 5.40 0.64
C GLY A 193 -19.31 4.85 0.50
N LYS A 194 -19.85 4.24 1.56
CA LYS A 194 -21.22 3.71 1.56
C LYS A 194 -22.25 4.83 1.43
N ILE A 195 -22.04 5.94 2.14
CA ILE A 195 -22.90 7.13 2.05
C ILE A 195 -22.88 7.70 0.63
N ALA A 196 -21.70 7.83 0.02
CA ALA A 196 -21.54 8.33 -1.34
C ALA A 196 -22.30 7.48 -2.36
N LEU A 197 -22.21 6.15 -2.27
CA LEU A 197 -22.96 5.25 -3.14
C LEU A 197 -24.48 5.33 -2.97
N ARG A 198 -24.95 5.49 -1.73
CA ARG A 198 -26.38 5.54 -1.40
C ARG A 198 -27.01 6.90 -1.70
N LYS A 199 -26.26 8.00 -1.48
CA LYS A 199 -26.81 9.36 -1.44
C LYS A 199 -26.23 10.31 -2.47
N GLY A 200 -24.99 10.12 -2.90
CA GLY A 200 -24.25 11.08 -3.73
C GLY A 200 -24.05 10.65 -5.19
N ALA A 201 -23.73 11.63 -6.03
CA ALA A 201 -23.30 11.49 -7.41
C ALA A 201 -21.88 10.94 -7.52
N GLY A 202 -21.01 11.30 -6.58
CA GLY A 202 -19.61 10.89 -6.53
C GLY A 202 -19.01 11.07 -5.14
N TYR A 203 -17.71 10.76 -5.04
CA TYR A 203 -17.00 10.66 -3.78
C TYR A 203 -15.67 11.41 -3.80
N LEU A 204 -15.36 12.15 -2.74
CA LEU A 204 -14.11 12.90 -2.57
C LEU A 204 -13.39 12.39 -1.32
N VAL A 205 -12.20 11.82 -1.50
CA VAL A 205 -11.40 11.22 -0.45
C VAL A 205 -10.21 12.14 -0.17
N LEU A 206 -10.25 12.88 0.94
CA LEU A 206 -9.26 13.90 1.28
C LEU A 206 -8.41 13.42 2.45
N GLY A 207 -7.17 12.97 2.23
CA GLY A 207 -6.29 12.49 3.31
C GLY A 207 -6.95 11.43 4.21
N ALA A 208 -7.77 10.54 3.64
CA ALA A 208 -8.68 9.70 4.39
C ALA A 208 -8.11 8.30 4.66
N GLU A 209 -8.42 7.71 5.82
CA GLU A 209 -7.88 6.40 6.24
C GLU A 209 -8.20 5.31 5.20
N MET A 210 -7.16 4.74 4.58
CA MET A 210 -7.27 3.60 3.65
C MET A 210 -6.69 2.36 4.33
N SER A 211 -7.45 1.75 5.23
CA SER A 211 -6.99 0.51 5.87
C SER A 211 -7.37 -0.72 5.04
N ARG A 212 -6.62 -1.82 5.17
CA ARG A 212 -7.01 -3.13 4.60
C ARG A 212 -7.89 -3.95 5.55
N GLU A 213 -7.94 -3.56 6.83
CA GLU A 213 -8.46 -4.38 7.93
C GLU A 213 -9.74 -3.84 8.55
N THR A 214 -9.86 -2.52 8.75
CA THR A 214 -11.08 -1.90 9.30
C THR A 214 -12.03 -1.46 8.19
N ASP A 215 -11.45 -1.12 7.05
CA ASP A 215 -12.13 -1.01 5.79
C ASP A 215 -11.81 -2.30 5.07
N VAL A 216 -12.84 -3.10 4.84
CA VAL A 216 -12.82 -3.87 3.61
C VAL A 216 -12.46 -2.84 2.53
N TYR A 217 -11.46 -3.13 1.71
CA TYR A 217 -11.53 -2.69 0.32
C TYR A 217 -12.82 -3.31 -0.26
N ASP A 218 -14.00 -2.83 0.16
CA ASP A 218 -15.30 -3.19 -0.40
C ASP A 218 -15.36 -2.67 -1.84
N TYR A 219 -14.43 -1.78 -2.21
CA TYR A 219 -14.40 -1.10 -3.49
C TYR A 219 -12.98 -1.08 -4.05
N ASP A 220 -12.64 -2.16 -4.75
CA ASP A 220 -11.72 -2.08 -5.88
C ASP A 220 -12.13 -0.88 -6.75
N LEU A 221 -11.22 0.06 -7.03
CA LEU A 221 -11.56 1.23 -7.86
C LEU A 221 -12.11 0.82 -9.23
N ALA A 222 -11.76 -0.36 -9.75
CA ALA A 222 -12.34 -0.91 -10.97
C ALA A 222 -13.83 -1.26 -10.82
N GLN A 223 -14.29 -1.61 -9.61
CA GLN A 223 -15.67 -1.94 -9.29
C GLN A 223 -16.48 -0.72 -8.83
N TRP A 224 -15.81 0.36 -8.43
CA TRP A 224 -16.48 1.59 -8.05
C TRP A 224 -17.17 2.24 -9.26
N THR A 225 -18.50 2.31 -9.25
CA THR A 225 -19.30 2.69 -10.43
C THR A 225 -19.50 4.20 -10.59
N ARG A 226 -19.04 5.00 -9.63
CA ARG A 226 -19.25 6.46 -9.60
C ARG A 226 -17.93 7.21 -9.79
N PRO A 227 -17.97 8.51 -10.13
CA PRO A 227 -16.78 9.34 -10.00
C PRO A 227 -16.23 9.29 -8.57
N VAL A 228 -14.92 9.14 -8.42
CA VAL A 228 -14.20 9.24 -7.15
C VAL A 228 -12.86 9.96 -7.34
N LEU A 229 -12.62 10.97 -6.52
CA LEU A 229 -11.34 11.67 -6.45
C LEU A 229 -10.62 11.30 -5.15
N HIS A 230 -9.33 10.96 -5.25
CA HIS A 230 -8.45 10.88 -4.08
C HIS A 230 -7.45 12.04 -4.12
N VAL A 231 -7.34 12.75 -3.01
CA VAL A 231 -6.34 13.79 -2.77
C VAL A 231 -5.62 13.44 -1.47
N GLY A 232 -4.29 13.36 -1.50
CA GLY A 232 -3.49 13.26 -0.29
C GLY A 232 -2.28 14.18 -0.31
N GLY A 233 -1.67 14.38 0.85
CA GLY A 233 -0.43 15.14 0.97
C GLY A 233 0.80 14.27 0.79
N GLU A 234 1.84 14.79 0.15
CA GLU A 234 3.15 14.12 0.06
C GLU A 234 3.74 13.83 1.46
N LEU A 235 3.52 14.76 2.39
CA LEU A 235 3.94 14.70 3.78
C LEU A 235 2.78 14.35 4.72
N ASP A 236 1.72 13.71 4.22
CA ASP A 236 0.68 13.16 5.09
C ASP A 236 1.26 11.98 5.87
N GLY A 237 1.68 12.25 7.10
CA GLY A 237 2.29 11.22 7.94
C GLY A 237 1.27 10.22 8.48
N GLN A 238 -0.02 10.54 8.51
CA GLN A 238 -1.05 9.64 9.04
C GLN A 238 -1.53 8.65 7.97
N LEU A 239 -1.88 9.15 6.79
CA LEU A 239 -2.26 8.34 5.64
C LEU A 239 -1.05 7.65 5.01
N ARG A 240 0.10 8.32 4.98
CA ARG A 240 1.31 7.92 4.27
C ARG A 240 1.13 7.93 2.74
N ILE A 241 2.08 8.53 2.03
CA ILE A 241 2.13 8.51 0.56
C ILE A 241 2.04 7.08 -0.02
N THR A 242 2.54 6.09 0.71
CA THR A 242 2.53 4.67 0.34
C THR A 242 1.13 4.08 0.23
N ARG A 243 0.14 4.57 0.98
CA ARG A 243 -1.25 4.14 0.84
C ARG A 243 -1.92 4.77 -0.37
N LEU A 244 -1.55 6.01 -0.70
CA LEU A 244 -2.05 6.67 -1.89
C LEU A 244 -1.48 6.05 -3.17
N ALA A 245 -0.25 5.52 -3.12
CA ALA A 245 0.33 4.72 -4.20
C ALA A 245 -0.52 3.49 -4.54
N GLU A 246 -1.15 2.84 -3.55
CA GLU A 246 -2.06 1.72 -3.75
C GLU A 246 -3.34 2.14 -4.50
N ALA A 247 -3.96 3.25 -4.09
CA ALA A 247 -5.11 3.82 -4.81
C ALA A 247 -4.74 4.22 -6.24
N ALA A 248 -3.56 4.84 -6.44
CA ALA A 248 -3.07 5.24 -7.75
C ALA A 248 -2.84 4.04 -8.69
N LEU A 249 -2.33 2.92 -8.14
CA LEU A 249 -2.19 1.66 -8.88
C LEU A 249 -3.56 1.08 -9.29
N GLN A 250 -4.54 1.08 -8.38
CA GLN A 250 -5.91 0.63 -8.69
C GLN A 250 -6.59 1.51 -9.75
N ALA A 251 -6.36 2.82 -9.72
CA ALA A 251 -6.85 3.74 -10.75
C ALA A 251 -6.20 3.43 -12.10
N ALA A 252 -4.88 3.25 -12.14
CA ALA A 252 -4.18 2.92 -13.39
C ALA A 252 -4.61 1.56 -13.98
N ALA A 253 -5.07 0.62 -13.16
CA ALA A 253 -5.68 -0.61 -13.62
C ALA A 253 -6.87 -0.42 -14.56
N CYS A 254 -7.59 0.67 -14.35
CA CYS A 254 -8.74 1.01 -15.13
C CYS A 254 -8.35 1.53 -16.54
N ILE A 255 -7.07 1.93 -16.77
CA ILE A 255 -6.62 2.50 -18.05
C ILE A 255 -6.79 1.51 -19.20
N ALA A 256 -6.48 0.23 -18.97
CA ALA A 256 -6.57 -0.80 -20.01
C ALA A 256 -8.02 -0.98 -20.53
N ASN A 257 -9.01 -0.73 -19.67
CA ASN A 257 -10.43 -0.92 -20.01
C ASN A 257 -11.12 0.37 -20.47
N PHE A 258 -10.74 1.52 -19.91
CA PHE A 258 -11.47 2.78 -20.10
C PHE A 258 -10.64 3.89 -20.75
N GLY A 259 -9.32 3.71 -20.90
CA GLY A 259 -8.40 4.72 -21.39
C GLY A 259 -8.04 5.78 -20.34
N VAL A 260 -6.89 6.44 -20.54
CA VAL A 260 -6.33 7.41 -19.58
C VAL A 260 -7.28 8.55 -19.28
N ARG A 261 -7.86 9.17 -20.32
CA ARG A 261 -8.73 10.34 -20.14
C ARG A 261 -9.95 10.03 -19.28
N HIS A 262 -10.54 8.84 -19.44
CA HIS A 262 -11.66 8.41 -18.59
C HIS A 262 -11.22 8.20 -17.15
N VAL A 263 -10.09 7.51 -16.92
CA VAL A 263 -9.55 7.30 -15.57
C VAL A 263 -9.23 8.62 -14.89
N VAL A 264 -8.62 9.57 -15.59
CA VAL A 264 -8.34 10.92 -15.08
C VAL A 264 -9.63 11.66 -14.70
N ALA A 265 -10.69 11.54 -15.50
CA ALA A 265 -11.95 12.21 -15.21
C ALA A 265 -12.73 11.54 -14.06
N TYR A 266 -12.74 10.20 -13.97
CA TYR A 266 -13.63 9.46 -13.06
C TYR A 266 -12.95 8.88 -11.83
N LYS A 267 -11.64 8.61 -11.88
CA LYS A 267 -10.87 7.98 -10.81
C LYS A 267 -9.52 8.67 -10.56
N PRO A 268 -9.43 10.01 -10.59
CA PRO A 268 -8.16 10.69 -10.35
C PRO A 268 -7.65 10.40 -8.95
N VAL A 269 -6.34 10.13 -8.86
CA VAL A 269 -5.60 10.03 -7.61
C VAL A 269 -4.46 11.04 -7.69
N THR A 270 -4.44 11.98 -6.75
CA THR A 270 -3.56 13.16 -6.78
C THR A 270 -2.80 13.32 -5.47
N ILE A 271 -1.58 13.84 -5.57
CA ILE A 271 -0.73 14.21 -4.44
C ILE A 271 -0.52 15.71 -4.47
N VAL A 272 -0.64 16.36 -3.32
CA VAL A 272 -0.23 17.76 -3.13
C VAL A 272 1.18 17.77 -2.54
N PRO A 273 2.21 18.24 -3.29
CA PRO A 273 3.59 18.28 -2.79
C PRO A 273 3.72 19.14 -1.53
N GLY A 274 4.54 18.70 -0.58
CA GLY A 274 4.78 19.41 0.67
C GLY A 274 3.59 19.46 1.65
N MET A 275 2.40 18.98 1.29
CA MET A 275 1.22 19.00 2.15
C MET A 275 1.26 17.90 3.22
N ASN A 276 0.81 18.21 4.43
CA ASN A 276 0.58 17.23 5.49
C ASN A 276 -0.91 16.90 5.72
N HIS A 277 -1.21 16.04 6.69
CA HIS A 277 -2.57 15.59 6.95
C HIS A 277 -3.50 16.73 7.44
N GLY A 278 -3.02 17.52 8.42
CA GLY A 278 -3.82 18.55 9.07
C GLY A 278 -4.30 19.68 8.14
N GLN A 279 -3.60 19.90 7.02
CA GLN A 279 -3.89 20.97 6.06
C GLN A 279 -5.16 20.80 5.24
N PHE A 280 -5.84 19.64 5.27
CA PHE A 280 -7.23 19.55 4.79
C PHE A 280 -8.22 20.28 5.72
N SER A 281 -7.79 20.62 6.93
CA SER A 281 -8.61 21.24 7.97
C SER A 281 -7.92 22.51 8.51
N ASN A 282 -7.72 22.59 9.83
CA ASN A 282 -7.19 23.75 10.54
C ASN A 282 -5.66 23.91 10.42
N GLY A 283 -4.97 23.04 9.67
CA GLY A 283 -3.53 23.11 9.45
C GLY A 283 -2.68 22.63 10.63
N GLU A 284 -3.30 22.21 11.73
CA GLU A 284 -2.58 21.76 12.91
C GLU A 284 -1.87 20.42 12.65
N VAL A 285 -0.54 20.43 12.80
CA VAL A 285 0.28 19.22 12.70
C VAL A 285 0.08 18.37 13.96
N ARG A 286 -0.48 17.16 13.79
CA ARG A 286 -0.67 16.21 14.90
C ARG A 286 0.47 15.21 14.98
N THR A 287 1.63 15.66 15.45
CA THR A 287 2.86 14.86 15.56
C THR A 287 2.68 13.59 16.41
N GLN A 288 1.86 13.65 17.45
CA GLN A 288 1.48 12.52 18.30
C GLN A 288 0.71 11.41 17.55
N ARG A 289 0.15 11.73 16.38
CA ARG A 289 -0.48 10.77 15.46
C ARG A 289 0.44 10.42 14.29
N GLY A 290 1.71 10.83 14.33
CA GLY A 290 2.70 10.57 13.30
C GLY A 290 2.54 11.43 12.06
N ASP A 291 1.95 12.63 12.17
CA ASP A 291 1.92 13.58 11.06
C ASP A 291 3.27 14.28 10.87
N ILE A 292 3.52 14.84 9.68
CA ILE A 292 4.79 15.47 9.32
C ILE A 292 4.57 16.98 9.15
N ILE A 293 5.57 17.79 9.46
CA ILE A 293 5.50 19.24 9.25
C ILE A 293 5.47 19.52 7.74
N SER A 294 4.49 20.33 7.32
CA SER A 294 4.34 20.76 5.92
C SER A 294 5.51 21.63 5.46
N ASP A 295 5.82 21.57 4.17
CA ASP A 295 6.78 22.47 3.53
C ASP A 295 6.13 23.79 3.07
N LEU A 296 4.80 23.84 3.04
CA LEU A 296 4.03 24.93 2.45
C LEU A 296 3.10 25.59 3.47
N PRO A 297 2.84 26.91 3.35
CA PRO A 297 1.80 27.58 4.12
C PRO A 297 0.42 26.95 3.89
N GLN A 298 -0.43 26.97 4.90
CA GLN A 298 -1.76 26.36 4.87
C GLN A 298 -2.62 26.92 3.73
N GLU A 299 -2.61 28.23 3.51
CA GLU A 299 -3.42 28.89 2.47
C GLU A 299 -3.05 28.40 1.07
N GLN A 300 -1.75 28.22 0.80
CA GLN A 300 -1.27 27.73 -0.49
C GLN A 300 -1.71 26.28 -0.73
N VAL A 301 -1.57 25.43 0.27
CA VAL A 301 -1.97 24.02 0.18
C VAL A 301 -3.48 23.88 0.01
N VAL A 302 -4.25 24.61 0.82
CA VAL A 302 -5.71 24.60 0.76
C VAL A 302 -6.19 25.09 -0.61
N GLN A 303 -5.56 26.10 -1.19
CA GLN A 303 -5.87 26.57 -2.54
C GLN A 303 -5.61 25.48 -3.59
N GLN A 304 -4.48 24.77 -3.52
CA GLN A 304 -4.18 23.66 -4.43
C GLN A 304 -5.18 22.51 -4.30
N CYS A 305 -5.56 22.13 -3.07
CA CYS A 305 -6.61 21.15 -2.85
C CYS A 305 -7.96 21.60 -3.44
N ALA A 306 -8.31 22.87 -3.24
CA ALA A 306 -9.55 23.44 -3.75
C ALA A 306 -9.60 23.43 -5.28
N ASP A 307 -8.50 23.78 -5.95
CA ASP A 307 -8.40 23.75 -7.41
C ASP A 307 -8.60 22.33 -7.96
N ILE A 308 -7.92 21.34 -7.39
CA ILE A 308 -8.07 19.92 -7.78
C ILE A 308 -9.52 19.44 -7.60
N VAL A 309 -10.13 19.74 -6.45
CA VAL A 309 -11.51 19.33 -6.17
C VAL A 309 -12.49 20.00 -7.13
N VAL A 310 -12.34 21.31 -7.36
CA VAL A 310 -13.22 22.03 -8.29
C VAL A 310 -13.03 21.55 -9.73
N ASP A 311 -11.80 21.24 -10.16
CA ASP A 311 -11.57 20.65 -11.48
C ASP A 311 -12.31 19.32 -11.63
N PHE A 312 -12.27 18.48 -10.59
CA PHE A 312 -13.06 17.25 -10.58
C PHE A 312 -14.56 17.51 -10.66
N LEU A 313 -15.10 18.45 -9.88
CA LEU A 313 -16.52 18.81 -9.96
C LEU A 313 -16.88 19.38 -11.33
N ALA A 314 -16.04 20.25 -11.90
CA ALA A 314 -16.27 20.87 -13.20
C ALA A 314 -16.25 19.82 -14.32
N ALA A 315 -15.40 18.79 -14.24
CA ALA A 315 -15.38 17.69 -15.21
C ALA A 315 -16.72 16.95 -15.32
N HIS A 316 -17.53 16.92 -14.25
CA HIS A 316 -18.82 16.22 -14.20
C HIS A 316 -20.04 17.14 -14.23
N CYS A 317 -19.93 18.36 -13.72
CA CYS A 317 -21.08 19.23 -13.45
C CYS A 317 -21.05 20.56 -14.21
N ALA A 318 -19.94 20.95 -14.84
CA ALA A 318 -19.94 22.18 -15.64
C ALA A 318 -20.86 22.00 -16.86
N VAL A 319 -21.66 23.02 -17.19
CA VAL A 319 -22.57 23.00 -18.34
C VAL A 319 -21.80 23.11 -19.66
N GLU A 320 -20.77 23.95 -19.68
CA GLU A 320 -19.94 24.19 -20.85
C GLU A 320 -18.93 23.06 -21.10
N GLU A 321 -18.96 22.49 -22.30
CA GLU A 321 -18.04 21.42 -22.71
C GLU A 321 -16.57 21.86 -22.72
N ALA A 322 -16.31 23.14 -22.98
CA ALA A 322 -14.95 23.68 -22.88
C ALA A 322 -14.42 23.64 -21.44
N ALA A 323 -15.27 24.00 -20.46
CA ALA A 323 -14.91 23.98 -19.05
C ALA A 323 -14.67 22.55 -18.55
N ARG A 324 -15.52 21.59 -18.96
CA ARG A 324 -15.31 20.15 -18.66
C ARG A 324 -13.97 19.66 -19.19
N ARG A 325 -13.64 19.97 -20.45
CA ARG A 325 -12.38 19.56 -21.08
C ARG A 325 -11.17 20.15 -20.38
N GLN A 326 -11.17 21.45 -20.12
CA GLN A 326 -10.09 22.13 -19.40
C GLN A 326 -9.87 21.52 -18.01
N ALA A 327 -10.95 21.19 -17.30
CA ALA A 327 -10.86 20.59 -15.98
C ALA A 327 -10.23 19.18 -16.02
N VAL A 328 -10.60 18.35 -17.00
CA VAL A 328 -9.96 17.04 -17.22
C VAL A 328 -8.48 17.18 -17.58
N ASP A 329 -8.12 18.18 -18.40
CA ASP A 329 -6.72 18.41 -18.77
C ASP A 329 -5.88 18.86 -17.57
N SER A 330 -6.45 19.69 -16.68
CA SER A 330 -5.83 20.08 -15.41
C SER A 330 -5.62 18.89 -14.46
N LEU A 331 -6.68 18.08 -14.26
CA LEU A 331 -6.59 16.83 -13.49
C LEU A 331 -5.53 15.87 -14.04
N GLN A 332 -5.37 15.81 -15.36
CA GLN A 332 -4.35 14.95 -15.98
C GLN A 332 -2.95 15.34 -15.51
N GLY A 333 -2.64 16.64 -15.41
CA GLY A 333 -1.39 17.13 -14.86
C GLY A 333 -1.16 16.61 -13.44
N HIS A 334 -2.14 16.81 -12.55
CA HIS A 334 -2.05 16.35 -11.16
C HIS A 334 -1.93 14.83 -11.01
N VAL A 335 -2.61 14.05 -11.85
CA VAL A 335 -2.50 12.59 -11.86
C VAL A 335 -1.12 12.15 -12.35
N PHE A 336 -0.52 12.83 -13.33
CA PHE A 336 0.82 12.54 -13.82
C PHE A 336 1.88 12.86 -12.76
N ASP A 337 1.75 14.01 -12.08
CA ASP A 337 2.65 14.38 -10.97
C ASP A 337 2.59 13.36 -9.83
N CYS A 338 1.36 12.93 -9.47
CA CYS A 338 1.15 11.86 -8.50
C CYS A 338 1.81 10.55 -8.96
N ALA A 339 1.58 10.15 -10.21
CA ALA A 339 2.15 8.92 -10.76
C ALA A 339 3.68 8.96 -10.74
N GLN A 340 4.29 10.10 -11.06
CA GLN A 340 5.73 10.31 -10.99
C GLN A 340 6.23 10.18 -9.54
N ALA A 341 5.56 10.82 -8.58
CA ALA A 341 5.95 10.80 -7.17
C ALA A 341 5.92 9.40 -6.55
N VAL A 342 4.93 8.57 -6.89
CA VAL A 342 4.77 7.23 -6.30
C VAL A 342 5.47 6.10 -7.08
N THR A 343 5.92 6.37 -8.30
CA THR A 343 6.55 5.35 -9.17
C THR A 343 7.76 4.67 -8.54
N PRO A 344 8.73 5.37 -7.91
CA PRO A 344 9.88 4.72 -7.28
C PRO A 344 9.48 3.68 -6.23
N TYR A 345 8.49 4.02 -5.39
CA TYR A 345 7.95 3.11 -4.37
C TYR A 345 7.27 1.88 -4.99
N LEU A 346 6.46 2.08 -6.04
CA LEU A 346 5.80 0.98 -6.75
C LEU A 346 6.79 0.08 -7.49
N GLN A 347 7.86 0.64 -8.06
CA GLN A 347 8.95 -0.13 -8.67
C GLN A 347 9.70 -0.95 -7.62
N ALA A 348 9.96 -0.39 -6.43
CA ALA A 348 10.57 -1.13 -5.32
C ALA A 348 9.71 -2.29 -4.81
N LEU A 349 8.38 -2.20 -4.96
CA LEU A 349 7.45 -3.31 -4.72
C LEU A 349 7.32 -4.26 -5.93
N GLY A 350 8.04 -4.03 -7.03
CA GLY A 350 7.95 -4.82 -8.26
C GLY A 350 6.64 -4.63 -9.03
N ARG A 351 5.88 -3.55 -8.77
CA ARG A 351 4.55 -3.29 -9.35
C ARG A 351 4.58 -2.44 -10.62
N GLY A 352 5.77 -2.14 -11.13
CA GLY A 352 5.99 -1.47 -12.40
C GLY A 352 6.04 0.06 -12.31
N ASN A 353 6.15 0.69 -13.47
CA ASN A 353 6.23 2.14 -13.62
C ASN A 353 4.84 2.72 -13.89
N LEU A 354 4.27 3.40 -12.89
CA LEU A 354 2.92 3.95 -12.98
C LEU A 354 2.85 5.12 -13.96
N TYR A 355 3.88 5.96 -13.99
CA TYR A 355 3.97 7.11 -14.90
C TYR A 355 3.96 6.67 -16.37
N GLU A 356 4.70 5.61 -16.71
CA GLU A 356 4.70 5.04 -18.06
C GLU A 356 3.31 4.55 -18.49
N ALA A 357 2.53 3.95 -17.58
CA ALA A 357 1.17 3.49 -17.88
C ALA A 357 0.27 4.65 -18.34
N TYR A 358 0.35 5.78 -17.64
CA TYR A 358 -0.38 7.00 -17.99
C TYR A 358 0.16 7.65 -19.27
N ALA A 359 1.48 7.76 -19.43
CA ALA A 359 2.10 8.38 -20.61
C ALA A 359 1.80 7.60 -21.91
N GLN A 360 1.92 6.27 -21.88
CA GLN A 360 1.61 5.41 -23.03
C GLN A 360 0.13 5.46 -23.38
N GLY A 361 -0.74 5.40 -22.36
CA GLY A 361 -2.18 5.46 -22.57
C GLY A 361 -2.63 6.82 -23.14
N ALA A 362 -1.99 7.92 -22.74
CA ALA A 362 -2.23 9.24 -23.32
C ALA A 362 -1.81 9.33 -24.79
N ALA A 363 -0.66 8.77 -25.16
CA ALA A 363 -0.20 8.72 -26.55
C ALA A 363 -1.10 7.85 -27.45
N SER A 364 -1.70 6.79 -26.92
CA SER A 364 -2.56 5.86 -27.66
C SER A 364 -3.96 6.39 -27.96
N SER A 365 -4.32 7.58 -27.44
CA SER A 365 -5.66 8.15 -27.59
C SER A 365 -5.99 8.64 -29.01
N GLN A 366 -5.10 8.43 -29.98
CA GLN A 366 -5.47 8.46 -31.40
C GLN A 366 -6.37 7.24 -31.70
N PRO A 367 -7.61 7.43 -32.18
CA PRO A 367 -8.53 6.33 -32.46
C PRO A 367 -7.91 5.37 -33.49
N SER A 368 -7.33 4.28 -33.00
CA SER A 368 -6.82 3.18 -33.82
C SER A 368 -8.00 2.53 -34.53
N THR A 369 -8.14 2.79 -35.84
CA THR A 369 -9.15 2.16 -36.69
C THR A 369 -8.87 0.67 -36.97
N SER A 370 -7.73 0.13 -36.52
CA SER A 370 -7.31 -1.25 -36.77
C SER A 370 -7.35 -2.11 -35.50
N ASN A 371 -8.50 -2.73 -35.26
CA ASN A 371 -8.77 -3.56 -34.08
C ASN A 371 -8.15 -4.98 -34.18
N LYS A 372 -6.85 -5.10 -34.44
CA LYS A 372 -6.17 -6.41 -34.54
C LYS A 372 -4.84 -6.47 -33.75
N GLY A 373 -4.97 -6.80 -32.46
CA GLY A 373 -4.20 -7.91 -31.86
C GLY A 373 -2.70 -7.75 -31.58
N VAL A 374 -2.16 -6.55 -31.38
CA VAL A 374 -0.76 -6.40 -30.95
C VAL A 374 -0.70 -6.11 -29.46
N VAL A 375 -0.37 -7.13 -28.67
CA VAL A 375 0.02 -7.00 -27.26
C VAL A 375 1.47 -6.50 -27.23
N GLY A 376 1.64 -5.17 -27.27
CA GLY A 376 2.93 -4.52 -27.03
C GLY A 376 3.35 -4.63 -25.56
N THR A 377 4.54 -4.15 -25.23
CA THR A 377 5.19 -4.14 -23.90
C THR A 377 4.31 -3.66 -22.72
N GLY A 378 3.18 -3.00 -23.00
CA GLY A 378 2.07 -2.81 -22.04
C GLY A 378 1.49 -4.11 -21.47
N GLY A 379 1.85 -5.29 -22.01
CA GLY A 379 1.49 -6.60 -21.48
C GLY A 379 2.07 -6.93 -20.09
N ILE A 380 3.16 -6.26 -19.65
CA ILE A 380 3.68 -6.46 -18.28
C ILE A 380 2.81 -5.69 -17.27
N ILE A 381 2.35 -4.48 -17.63
CA ILE A 381 1.43 -3.71 -16.80
C ILE A 381 0.04 -4.36 -16.85
N ALA A 382 -0.47 -4.74 -18.02
CA ALA A 382 -1.74 -5.47 -18.12
C ALA A 382 -1.67 -6.85 -17.45
N GLY A 383 -0.55 -7.57 -17.48
CA GLY A 383 -0.38 -8.84 -16.76
C GLY A 383 -0.30 -8.68 -15.24
N ALA A 384 0.36 -7.62 -14.76
CA ALA A 384 0.41 -7.25 -13.35
C ALA A 384 -0.93 -6.73 -12.83
N VAL A 385 -1.71 -6.07 -13.69
CA VAL A 385 -2.87 -5.28 -13.29
C VAL A 385 -4.22 -5.90 -13.69
N SER A 386 -4.26 -6.74 -14.73
CA SER A 386 -5.47 -7.41 -15.23
C SER A 386 -5.53 -8.91 -14.92
N GLY A 387 -4.46 -9.50 -14.37
CA GLY A 387 -4.28 -10.97 -14.34
C GLY A 387 -4.69 -11.68 -13.06
N VAL A 388 -4.86 -10.97 -11.94
CA VAL A 388 -5.35 -11.58 -10.70
C VAL A 388 -6.45 -10.68 -10.14
N MET A 389 -7.66 -10.87 -10.64
CA MET A 389 -8.84 -10.66 -9.80
C MET A 389 -8.59 -11.48 -8.53
N LEU A 390 -8.14 -10.82 -7.47
CA LEU A 390 -8.00 -11.43 -6.17
C LEU A 390 -9.40 -11.95 -5.82
N PRO A 391 -9.60 -13.27 -5.66
CA PRO A 391 -10.91 -13.79 -5.31
C PRO A 391 -11.36 -13.04 -4.06
N ALA A 392 -12.55 -12.41 -4.12
CA ALA A 392 -13.18 -11.65 -3.05
C ALA A 392 -13.58 -12.56 -1.88
N GLY A 393 -12.58 -13.24 -1.29
CA GLY A 393 -12.73 -14.29 -0.30
C GLY A 393 -11.84 -13.99 0.90
N ASN A 394 -12.49 -13.54 1.97
CA ASN A 394 -11.95 -13.33 3.32
C ASN A 394 -10.75 -12.36 3.40
N PRO A 395 -10.93 -11.10 3.85
CA PRO A 395 -9.84 -10.13 4.02
C PRO A 395 -8.73 -10.60 4.99
N ALA A 396 -9.04 -11.51 5.92
CA ALA A 396 -8.02 -12.15 6.79
C ALA A 396 -7.14 -13.19 6.05
N ARG A 397 -7.48 -13.55 4.80
CA ARG A 397 -6.71 -14.43 3.90
C ARG A 397 -6.30 -13.78 2.59
N ALA A 398 -6.83 -12.60 2.26
CA ALA A 398 -6.51 -11.83 1.06
C ALA A 398 -5.22 -11.01 1.18
N LEU A 399 -4.23 -11.51 1.93
CA LEU A 399 -2.81 -11.18 1.76
C LEU A 399 -2.23 -11.99 0.59
N VAL A 400 -2.98 -12.12 -0.51
CA VAL A 400 -2.38 -12.58 -1.76
C VAL A 400 -1.51 -11.42 -2.19
N ALA A 401 -0.21 -11.57 -1.98
CA ALA A 401 0.76 -10.58 -2.39
C ALA A 401 0.64 -10.38 -3.91
N HIS A 402 0.81 -9.15 -4.36
CA HIS A 402 0.80 -8.86 -5.78
C HIS A 402 1.94 -9.65 -6.46
N PRO A 403 1.80 -10.18 -7.69
CA PRO A 403 2.88 -10.92 -8.36
C PRO A 403 4.20 -10.14 -8.43
N GLY A 404 4.11 -8.82 -8.55
CA GLY A 404 5.24 -7.91 -8.42
C GLY A 404 5.95 -7.97 -7.07
N ASP A 405 5.20 -8.07 -5.96
CA ASP A 405 5.80 -8.18 -4.62
C ASP A 405 6.59 -9.49 -4.48
N PHE A 406 6.10 -10.59 -5.08
CA PHE A 406 6.81 -11.86 -5.15
C PHE A 406 8.11 -11.73 -5.93
N ARG A 407 8.06 -11.10 -7.10
CA ARG A 407 9.23 -10.87 -7.94
C ARG A 407 10.28 -10.00 -7.24
N ALA A 408 9.87 -8.91 -6.59
CA ALA A 408 10.78 -8.05 -5.83
C ALA A 408 11.45 -8.81 -4.66
N ALA A 409 10.70 -9.66 -3.96
CA ALA A 409 11.24 -10.50 -2.89
C ALA A 409 12.21 -11.58 -3.41
N GLU A 410 11.91 -12.17 -4.57
CA GLU A 410 12.78 -13.12 -5.27
C GLU A 410 14.09 -12.45 -5.69
N GLU A 411 14.03 -11.33 -6.42
CA GLU A 411 15.20 -10.58 -6.87
C GLU A 411 16.07 -10.12 -5.68
N PHE A 412 15.45 -9.65 -4.60
CA PHE A 412 16.14 -9.26 -3.37
C PHE A 412 16.89 -10.43 -2.72
N CYS A 413 16.21 -11.57 -2.52
CA CYS A 413 16.81 -12.74 -1.87
C CYS A 413 17.89 -13.38 -2.75
N GLU A 414 17.70 -13.38 -4.07
CA GLU A 414 18.71 -13.85 -5.02
C GLU A 414 19.97 -12.99 -4.97
N ALA A 415 19.83 -11.66 -4.96
CA ALA A 415 20.96 -10.73 -4.83
C ALA A 415 21.72 -10.96 -3.52
N ALA A 416 21.02 -11.08 -2.40
CA ALA A 416 21.62 -11.40 -1.10
C ALA A 416 22.34 -12.77 -1.11
N GLN A 417 21.78 -13.78 -1.77
CA GLN A 417 22.44 -15.07 -1.91
C GLN A 417 23.70 -15.01 -2.79
N ARG A 418 23.70 -14.21 -3.86
CA ARG A 418 24.88 -13.99 -4.71
C ARG A 418 26.00 -13.33 -3.93
N GLU A 419 25.68 -12.31 -3.14
CA GLU A 419 26.63 -11.66 -2.23
C GLU A 419 27.16 -12.63 -1.17
N MET A 420 26.29 -13.47 -0.60
CA MET A 420 26.64 -14.52 0.36
C MET A 420 27.57 -15.57 -0.24
N ALA A 421 27.37 -15.95 -1.50
CA ALA A 421 28.27 -16.86 -2.20
C ALA A 421 29.63 -16.20 -2.47
N GLY A 422 29.66 -14.88 -2.65
CA GLY A 422 30.84 -14.10 -3.01
C GLY A 422 31.43 -14.51 -4.37
N PRO A 423 32.68 -14.10 -4.67
CA PRO A 423 33.34 -14.49 -5.91
C PRO A 423 33.62 -16.00 -5.95
N LEU A 424 33.10 -16.70 -6.95
CA LEU A 424 33.38 -18.11 -7.24
C LEU A 424 34.34 -18.24 -8.44
N PRO A 425 35.03 -19.38 -8.64
CA PRO A 425 35.79 -19.61 -9.87
C PRO A 425 34.93 -19.41 -11.14
N ALA A 426 35.50 -18.86 -12.21
CA ALA A 426 34.74 -18.51 -13.43
C ALA A 426 33.97 -19.71 -14.01
N GLU A 427 34.60 -20.88 -14.05
CA GLU A 427 34.00 -22.16 -14.47
C GLU A 427 32.77 -22.58 -13.65
N VAL A 428 32.70 -22.16 -12.39
CA VAL A 428 31.57 -22.41 -11.50
C VAL A 428 30.49 -21.34 -11.70
N GLN A 429 30.89 -20.08 -11.87
CA GLN A 429 29.95 -18.97 -12.07
C GLN A 429 29.04 -19.18 -13.28
N GLU A 430 29.56 -19.75 -14.37
CA GLU A 430 28.78 -20.06 -15.57
C GLU A 430 27.72 -21.15 -15.33
N ASN A 431 27.97 -22.02 -14.35
CA ASN A 431 27.20 -23.24 -14.09
C ASN A 431 26.33 -23.16 -12.83
N ILE A 432 26.51 -22.14 -12.00
CA ILE A 432 25.70 -21.95 -10.79
C ILE A 432 24.44 -21.13 -11.11
N ARG A 433 23.31 -21.56 -10.54
CA ARG A 433 22.02 -20.87 -10.61
C ARG A 433 21.51 -20.67 -9.19
N PHE A 434 20.87 -19.53 -8.97
CA PHE A 434 20.21 -19.21 -7.72
C PHE A 434 18.71 -19.22 -7.99
N ALA A 435 17.95 -19.92 -7.16
CA ALA A 435 16.50 -19.90 -7.21
C ALA A 435 15.95 -19.55 -5.83
N VAL A 436 14.82 -18.86 -5.80
CA VAL A 436 14.16 -18.46 -4.56
C VAL A 436 12.73 -18.97 -4.56
N THR A 437 12.31 -19.59 -3.46
CA THR A 437 10.88 -19.74 -3.18
C THR A 437 10.45 -18.65 -2.22
N VAL A 438 9.49 -17.85 -2.67
CA VAL A 438 8.87 -16.80 -1.85
C VAL A 438 7.62 -17.37 -1.18
N HIS A 439 7.52 -17.11 0.12
CA HIS A 439 6.46 -17.55 1.01
C HIS A 439 5.68 -16.35 1.51
N THR A 440 4.37 -16.51 1.68
CA THR A 440 3.50 -15.56 2.41
C THR A 440 2.95 -16.15 3.70
N ASP A 441 3.04 -17.48 3.87
CA ASP A 441 2.66 -18.19 5.09
C ASP A 441 3.91 -18.57 5.90
N PRO A 442 4.07 -18.02 7.12
CA PRO A 442 5.17 -18.38 8.02
C PRO A 442 5.28 -19.88 8.29
N ILE A 443 4.18 -20.64 8.26
CA ILE A 443 4.21 -22.09 8.50
C ILE A 443 4.93 -22.79 7.36
N THR A 444 4.54 -22.54 6.10
CA THR A 444 5.26 -23.13 4.95
C THR A 444 6.74 -22.75 4.94
N PHE A 445 7.07 -21.49 5.24
CA PHE A 445 8.45 -21.02 5.32
C PHE A 445 9.22 -21.72 6.45
N THR A 446 8.60 -21.96 7.59
CA THR A 446 9.26 -22.56 8.76
C THR A 446 9.94 -23.90 8.43
N TYR A 447 9.27 -24.73 7.63
CA TYR A 447 9.73 -26.09 7.31
C TYR A 447 10.63 -26.20 6.06
N THR A 448 11.01 -25.08 5.45
CA THR A 448 11.98 -25.08 4.34
C THR A 448 13.41 -24.80 4.77
N GLN A 449 14.37 -25.18 3.94
CA GLN A 449 15.80 -24.99 4.18
C GLN A 449 16.53 -24.73 2.87
N PRO A 450 17.57 -23.88 2.88
CA PRO A 450 18.40 -23.69 1.71
C PRO A 450 19.18 -24.96 1.37
N ILE A 451 19.17 -25.33 0.08
CA ILE A 451 19.83 -26.53 -0.42
C ILE A 451 20.74 -26.20 -1.61
N VAL A 452 21.77 -27.03 -1.79
CA VAL A 452 22.62 -27.03 -2.98
C VAL A 452 22.35 -28.35 -3.70
N LEU A 453 21.92 -28.28 -4.95
CA LEU A 453 21.63 -29.43 -5.80
C LEU A 453 22.57 -29.40 -7.00
N GLN A 454 23.23 -30.52 -7.28
CA GLN A 454 24.06 -30.70 -8.46
C GLN A 454 23.35 -31.61 -9.46
N SER A 455 23.24 -31.17 -10.71
CA SER A 455 22.61 -31.95 -11.78
C SER A 455 23.21 -31.56 -13.13
N GLU A 456 23.72 -32.55 -13.88
CA GLU A 456 24.12 -32.41 -15.29
C GLU A 456 24.99 -31.18 -15.60
N GLY A 457 26.02 -30.92 -14.78
CA GLY A 457 26.92 -29.78 -14.98
C GLY A 457 26.37 -28.44 -14.50
N CYS A 458 25.17 -28.40 -13.93
CA CYS A 458 24.58 -27.22 -13.29
C CYS A 458 24.54 -27.40 -11.77
N THR A 459 24.80 -26.33 -11.03
CA THR A 459 24.61 -26.26 -9.58
C THR A 459 23.49 -25.29 -9.25
N LEU A 460 22.43 -25.77 -8.60
CA LEU A 460 21.33 -24.94 -8.12
C LEU A 460 21.48 -24.68 -6.63
N VAL A 461 21.58 -23.42 -6.24
CA VAL A 461 21.45 -22.97 -4.85
C VAL A 461 20.03 -22.45 -4.66
N HIS A 462 19.21 -23.21 -3.93
CA HIS A 462 17.81 -22.87 -3.69
C HIS A 462 17.65 -22.23 -2.31
N CYS A 463 17.08 -21.03 -2.28
CA CYS A 463 16.88 -20.20 -1.09
C CYS A 463 15.40 -19.93 -0.83
N HIS A 464 15.10 -19.37 0.33
CA HIS A 464 13.72 -19.08 0.73
C HIS A 464 13.59 -17.66 1.25
N CYS A 465 12.52 -16.98 0.87
CA CYS A 465 12.16 -15.66 1.40
C CYS A 465 10.73 -15.70 1.94
N LEU A 466 10.50 -15.24 3.15
CA LEU A 466 9.16 -14.93 3.65
C LEU A 466 8.90 -13.44 3.45
N LEU A 467 7.88 -13.13 2.66
CA LEU A 467 7.30 -11.80 2.56
C LEU A 467 6.45 -11.58 3.80
N SER A 468 7.02 -10.92 4.80
CA SER A 468 6.34 -10.58 6.04
C SER A 468 5.83 -9.16 5.96
N ARG A 469 4.59 -8.91 6.37
CA ARG A 469 4.11 -7.54 6.60
C ARG A 469 3.91 -7.38 8.09
N PRO A 470 4.47 -6.35 8.73
CA PRO A 470 4.17 -6.10 10.13
C PRO A 470 2.65 -5.98 10.26
N GLY A 471 2.06 -6.73 11.20
CA GLY A 471 0.62 -6.72 11.38
C GLY A 471 0.13 -5.29 11.62
N LEU A 472 -0.97 -4.90 10.97
CA LEU A 472 -1.58 -3.61 11.23
C LEU A 472 -2.28 -3.75 12.59
N GLY A 473 -1.56 -3.46 13.68
CA GLY A 473 -2.22 -3.36 14.98
C GLY A 473 -3.25 -2.22 14.98
N ASN A 474 -3.79 -1.88 16.16
CA ASN A 474 -4.70 -0.73 16.35
C ASN A 474 -4.14 0.62 15.86
N ASN A 475 -2.83 0.67 15.57
CA ASN A 475 -2.12 1.83 15.04
C ASN A 475 -1.76 1.64 13.56
N ALA A 476 -2.66 1.07 12.76
CA ALA A 476 -2.43 0.82 11.33
C ALA A 476 -1.84 2.05 10.64
N PHE A 477 -2.38 3.25 10.88
CA PHE A 477 -1.89 4.53 10.33
C PHE A 477 -0.42 4.83 10.68
N LEU A 478 0.09 4.38 11.83
CA LEU A 478 1.49 4.50 12.22
C LEU A 478 2.39 3.41 11.64
N THR A 479 1.85 2.28 11.18
CA THR A 479 2.65 1.15 10.71
C THR A 479 2.96 1.25 9.21
N ALA A 480 4.22 0.98 8.86
CA ALA A 480 4.65 0.85 7.48
C ALA A 480 3.83 -0.22 6.72
N GLN A 481 3.59 0.00 5.43
CA GLN A 481 2.83 -0.91 4.58
C GLN A 481 3.73 -1.86 3.77
N ALA A 482 4.97 -1.43 3.51
CA ALA A 482 5.94 -2.21 2.79
C ALA A 482 6.36 -3.47 3.59
N PRO A 483 6.69 -4.58 2.89
CA PRO A 483 7.07 -5.81 3.54
C PRO A 483 8.47 -5.76 4.15
N GLU A 484 8.69 -6.57 5.18
CA GLU A 484 9.99 -7.07 5.59
C GLU A 484 10.25 -8.42 4.89
N TYR A 485 11.52 -8.74 4.66
CA TYR A 485 11.94 -10.00 4.06
C TYR A 485 12.70 -10.85 5.07
N PHE A 486 12.18 -12.04 5.39
CA PHE A 486 12.94 -13.00 6.19
C PHE A 486 13.55 -14.01 5.24
N ILE A 487 14.87 -13.99 5.09
CA ILE A 487 15.58 -14.77 4.10
C ILE A 487 16.34 -15.92 4.76
N LYS A 488 16.36 -17.07 4.07
CA LYS A 488 17.21 -18.21 4.39
C LYS A 488 18.20 -18.40 3.25
N LEU A 489 19.47 -18.17 3.56
CA LEU A 489 20.58 -18.23 2.62
C LEU A 489 21.48 -19.43 2.93
N LYS A 490 22.19 -19.90 1.92
CA LYS A 490 23.26 -20.89 2.04
C LYS A 490 24.61 -20.19 2.18
N ARG A 491 25.39 -20.55 3.20
CA ARG A 491 26.73 -19.97 3.44
C ARG A 491 27.71 -20.38 2.34
N ARG A 492 28.65 -19.49 2.00
CA ARG A 492 29.71 -19.73 1.01
C ARG A 492 30.46 -21.03 1.27
N GLU A 493 30.87 -21.25 2.52
CA GLU A 493 31.59 -22.46 2.96
C GLU A 493 30.82 -23.74 2.59
N ALA A 494 29.50 -23.75 2.78
CA ALA A 494 28.66 -24.89 2.42
C ALA A 494 28.51 -25.06 0.90
N ILE A 495 28.48 -23.95 0.14
CA ILE A 495 28.45 -23.97 -1.33
C ILE A 495 29.76 -24.52 -1.88
N LEU A 496 30.91 -24.02 -1.42
CA LEU A 496 32.24 -24.49 -1.85
C LEU A 496 32.42 -25.97 -1.55
N LYS A 497 32.03 -26.40 -0.35
CA LYS A 497 32.05 -27.81 0.05
C LYS A 497 31.17 -28.67 -0.85
N ALA A 498 29.95 -28.23 -1.15
CA ALA A 498 29.06 -28.96 -2.06
C ALA A 498 29.65 -29.07 -3.47
N LEU A 499 30.41 -28.06 -3.91
CA LEU A 499 31.11 -28.03 -5.19
C LEU A 499 32.43 -28.81 -5.21
N GLY A 500 32.88 -29.36 -4.08
CA GLY A 500 34.19 -30.02 -3.98
C GLY A 500 35.37 -29.05 -4.18
N LEU A 501 35.14 -27.76 -3.98
CA LEU A 501 36.18 -26.73 -4.06
C LEU A 501 36.90 -26.62 -2.73
N PRO A 502 38.21 -26.31 -2.72
CA PRO A 502 38.90 -26.03 -1.48
C PRO A 502 38.23 -24.86 -0.77
N GLU A 503 38.06 -24.99 0.55
CA GLU A 503 37.84 -23.81 1.38
C GLU A 503 39.02 -22.88 1.13
N SER A 504 38.75 -21.61 0.79
CA SER A 504 39.79 -20.66 0.40
C SER A 504 40.96 -20.73 1.37
N GLU A 505 42.15 -21.08 0.87
CA GLU A 505 43.36 -21.29 1.68
C GLU A 505 43.65 -20.03 2.52
N GLY A 506 43.18 -20.00 3.77
CA GLY A 506 43.52 -18.99 4.79
C GLY A 506 42.78 -17.65 4.74
N GLY A 507 41.85 -17.41 3.82
CA GLY A 507 41.09 -16.15 3.76
C GLY A 507 39.73 -16.26 4.45
N SER A 508 39.53 -15.57 5.59
CA SER A 508 38.17 -15.35 6.11
C SER A 508 37.43 -14.42 5.16
N TYR A 509 36.49 -14.94 4.39
CA TYR A 509 35.57 -14.09 3.63
C TYR A 509 34.59 -13.43 4.60
N GLU A 510 34.39 -12.13 4.44
CA GLU A 510 33.37 -11.40 5.20
C GLU A 510 32.00 -11.76 4.62
N GLU A 511 31.24 -12.59 5.33
CA GLU A 511 29.87 -12.91 4.95
C GLU A 511 28.99 -11.65 5.09
N PRO A 512 28.09 -11.37 4.13
CA PRO A 512 27.20 -10.23 4.25
C PRO A 512 26.32 -10.40 5.49
N THR A 513 26.25 -9.33 6.25
CA THR A 513 25.40 -9.19 7.44
C THR A 513 24.05 -8.59 7.03
N GLY A 514 23.02 -8.81 7.83
CA GLY A 514 21.76 -8.07 7.73
C GLY A 514 21.97 -6.57 7.78
N ALA A 515 22.92 -6.11 8.59
CA ALA A 515 23.35 -4.71 8.61
C ALA A 515 23.81 -4.20 7.23
N SER A 516 24.72 -4.93 6.56
CA SER A 516 25.21 -4.57 5.22
C SER A 516 24.13 -4.63 4.14
N ILE A 517 23.26 -5.65 4.18
CA ILE A 517 22.15 -5.81 3.23
C ILE A 517 21.15 -4.66 3.39
N ASN A 518 20.79 -4.31 4.62
CA ASN A 518 19.90 -3.19 4.89
C ASN A 518 20.51 -1.84 4.48
N ALA A 519 21.81 -1.63 4.73
CA ALA A 519 22.51 -0.42 4.31
C ALA A 519 22.52 -0.27 2.77
N ALA A 520 22.71 -1.38 2.04
CA ALA A 520 22.62 -1.40 0.59
C ALA A 520 21.19 -1.07 0.10
N ALA A 521 20.15 -1.61 0.76
CA ALA A 521 18.76 -1.29 0.46
C ALA A 521 18.44 0.20 0.68
N ILE A 522 18.94 0.80 1.77
CA ILE A 522 18.79 2.24 2.05
C ILE A 522 19.51 3.10 1.00
N ALA A 523 20.76 2.75 0.67
CA ALA A 523 21.51 3.46 -0.35
C ALA A 523 20.81 3.41 -1.72
N HIS A 524 20.29 2.25 -2.09
CA HIS A 524 19.52 2.08 -3.32
C HIS A 524 18.19 2.86 -3.29
N ALA A 525 17.50 2.89 -2.16
CA ALA A 525 16.30 3.72 -2.00
C ALA A 525 16.60 5.21 -2.25
N LEU A 526 17.67 5.74 -1.65
CA LEU A 526 18.09 7.13 -1.85
C LEU A 526 18.44 7.45 -3.32
N GLN A 527 18.94 6.49 -4.08
CA GLN A 527 19.24 6.66 -5.51
C GLN A 527 17.97 6.73 -6.39
N LEU A 528 16.90 6.05 -5.97
CA LEU A 528 15.65 5.96 -6.73
C LEU A 528 14.64 7.05 -6.37
N LEU A 529 14.72 7.61 -5.17
CA LEU A 529 13.79 8.64 -4.71
C LEU A 529 14.01 9.97 -5.46
N PRO A 530 12.94 10.78 -5.66
CA PRO A 530 13.08 12.11 -6.24
C PRO A 530 14.00 12.99 -5.40
N GLN A 531 14.84 13.81 -6.05
CA GLN A 531 15.80 14.68 -5.36
C GLN A 531 15.17 15.55 -4.27
N PRO A 532 13.99 16.19 -4.46
CA PRO A 532 13.35 16.97 -3.38
C PRO A 532 13.05 16.15 -2.12
N ALA A 533 12.70 14.86 -2.26
CA ALA A 533 12.47 13.98 -1.13
C ALA A 533 13.79 13.60 -0.41
N VAL A 534 14.87 13.38 -1.18
CA VAL A 534 16.21 13.13 -0.64
C VAL A 534 16.74 14.36 0.10
N ASP A 535 16.63 15.54 -0.50
CA ASP A 535 17.05 16.81 0.11
C ASP A 535 16.32 17.04 1.43
N ARG A 536 15.00 16.81 1.43
CA ARG A 536 14.17 16.89 2.64
C ARG A 536 14.62 15.89 3.71
N TYR A 537 14.84 14.64 3.34
CA TYR A 537 15.36 13.63 4.26
C TYR A 537 16.70 14.03 4.87
N GLN A 538 17.63 14.55 4.06
CA GLN A 538 18.94 15.00 4.53
C GLN A 538 18.85 16.24 5.43
N ALA A 539 17.93 17.16 5.13
CA ALA A 539 17.79 18.42 5.86
C ALA A 539 17.14 18.25 7.24
N ARG A 540 16.14 17.39 7.37
CA ARG A 540 15.33 17.27 8.60
C ARG A 540 15.03 15.84 9.06
N GLY A 541 15.43 14.84 8.29
CA GLY A 541 15.16 13.45 8.61
C GLY A 541 16.10 12.89 9.67
N VAL A 542 15.64 11.84 10.36
CA VAL A 542 16.48 11.03 11.24
C VAL A 542 17.39 10.13 10.41
N ALA A 543 18.69 10.13 10.66
CA ALA A 543 19.63 9.27 9.94
C ALA A 543 19.37 7.80 10.28
N LEU A 544 19.20 6.98 9.25
CA LEU A 544 19.06 5.53 9.41
C LEU A 544 20.45 4.92 9.69
N GLN A 545 20.57 4.15 10.77
CA GLN A 545 21.80 3.46 11.13
C GLN A 545 21.56 1.95 11.27
N CYS A 546 22.18 1.16 10.40
CA CYS A 546 22.16 -0.29 10.52
C CYS A 546 23.20 -0.75 11.55
N LEU A 547 22.74 -1.39 12.63
CA LEU A 547 23.60 -1.95 13.66
C LEU A 547 24.06 -3.37 13.28
N PRO A 548 25.21 -3.85 13.80
CA PRO A 548 25.62 -5.22 13.62
C PRO A 548 24.54 -6.22 14.02
N ASP A 549 24.44 -7.32 13.28
CA ASP A 549 23.44 -8.36 13.55
C ASP A 549 23.59 -8.91 14.96
N ARG A 550 22.46 -9.09 15.66
CA ARG A 550 22.42 -9.91 16.87
C ARG A 550 22.34 -11.38 16.46
N ASP A 551 23.46 -12.08 16.51
CA ASP A 551 23.49 -13.55 16.39
C ASP A 551 22.82 -14.18 17.60
N ILE A 552 21.62 -14.72 17.39
CA ILE A 552 20.81 -15.36 18.43
C ILE A 552 20.89 -16.89 18.37
N THR A 553 21.84 -17.46 17.63
CA THR A 553 21.94 -18.91 17.41
C THR A 553 21.99 -19.70 18.72
N LYS A 554 22.62 -19.13 19.76
CA LYS A 554 22.72 -19.75 21.10
C LYS A 554 21.51 -19.49 21.99
N ASP A 555 20.68 -18.50 21.65
CA ASP A 555 19.56 -18.02 22.48
C ASP A 555 18.22 -18.65 22.10
N ILE A 556 18.16 -19.38 20.98
CA ILE A 556 16.93 -19.97 20.46
C ILE A 556 16.97 -21.50 20.48
N PRO A 557 15.87 -22.17 20.85
CA PRO A 557 15.79 -23.63 20.84
C PRO A 557 15.72 -24.21 19.42
N SER A 558 15.31 -23.40 18.44
CA SER A 558 15.28 -23.78 17.02
C SER A 558 15.18 -22.53 16.13
N PRO A 559 15.55 -22.63 14.84
CA PRO A 559 15.32 -21.56 13.86
C PRO A 559 13.85 -21.13 13.71
N VAL A 560 12.89 -21.98 14.11
CA VAL A 560 11.47 -21.64 14.13
C VAL A 560 11.17 -20.53 15.14
N ALA A 561 11.88 -20.53 16.27
CA ALA A 561 11.72 -19.49 17.29
C ALA A 561 12.21 -18.12 16.80
N TRP A 562 13.18 -18.07 15.87
CA TRP A 562 13.63 -16.83 15.23
C TRP A 562 12.53 -16.18 14.38
N ILE A 563 11.77 -16.97 13.61
CA ILE A 563 10.67 -16.46 12.78
C ILE A 563 9.63 -15.72 13.64
N ASN A 564 9.18 -16.35 14.73
CA ASN A 564 8.05 -15.86 15.53
C ASN A 564 8.43 -14.92 16.67
N GLY A 565 9.66 -14.95 17.18
CA GLY A 565 10.00 -14.35 18.47
C GLY A 565 10.84 -13.08 18.44
N ARG A 566 11.40 -12.70 17.28
CA ARG A 566 12.45 -11.67 17.20
C ARG A 566 12.29 -10.78 15.95
N PRO A 567 11.39 -9.79 15.93
CA PRO A 567 11.22 -8.90 14.78
C PRO A 567 12.50 -8.07 14.53
N ILE A 568 12.55 -7.36 13.40
CA ILE A 568 13.51 -6.26 13.24
C ILE A 568 13.21 -5.23 14.32
N GLU A 569 14.24 -4.79 15.03
CA GLU A 569 14.11 -3.81 16.09
C GLU A 569 14.42 -2.43 15.50
N TYR A 570 13.44 -1.52 15.57
CA TYR A 570 13.57 -0.13 15.19
C TYR A 570 13.62 0.71 16.45
N LYS A 571 14.72 1.44 16.65
CA LYS A 571 14.91 2.25 17.85
C LYS A 571 15.44 3.62 17.47
N GLN A 572 14.67 4.65 17.79
CA GLN A 572 15.20 6.00 17.79
C GLN A 572 16.05 6.19 19.06
N THR A 573 17.36 6.42 18.91
CA THR A 573 18.27 6.58 20.06
C THR A 573 18.49 8.03 20.45
N ASP A 574 18.36 8.95 19.51
CA ASP A 574 18.38 10.39 19.75
C ASP A 574 17.57 11.13 18.67
N ASP A 575 17.62 12.46 18.72
CA ASP A 575 17.04 13.37 17.74
C ASP A 575 17.80 13.37 16.40
N ARG A 576 18.62 12.38 16.07
CA ARG A 576 19.30 12.30 14.77
C ARG A 576 19.51 10.88 14.28
N LYS A 577 19.24 9.86 15.09
CA LYS A 577 19.53 8.46 14.76
C LYS A 577 18.35 7.54 14.98
N PHE A 578 18.08 6.77 13.93
CA PHE A 578 17.09 5.72 13.89
C PHE A 578 17.81 4.41 13.60
N GLU A 579 18.06 3.65 14.65
CA GLU A 579 18.80 2.40 14.62
C GLU A 579 17.92 1.25 14.15
N ILE A 580 18.43 0.49 13.19
CA ILE A 580 17.84 -0.73 12.67
C ILE A 580 18.72 -1.89 13.12
N SER A 581 18.19 -2.75 13.98
CA SER A 581 18.88 -3.92 14.49
C SER A 581 18.19 -5.20 14.02
N THR A 582 18.96 -6.05 13.37
CA THR A 582 18.51 -7.32 12.80
C THR A 582 18.96 -8.49 13.65
N THR A 583 18.17 -9.57 13.63
CA THR A 583 18.58 -10.83 14.23
C THR A 583 18.98 -11.83 13.17
N ALA A 584 20.11 -12.49 13.40
CA ALA A 584 20.64 -13.51 12.53
C ALA A 584 20.72 -14.87 13.25
N VAL A 585 20.62 -15.94 12.46
CA VAL A 585 20.94 -17.31 12.91
C VAL A 585 21.94 -17.88 11.92
N ILE A 586 23.10 -18.28 12.42
CA ILE A 586 24.22 -18.77 11.62
C ILE A 586 24.50 -20.19 12.06
N THR A 587 24.38 -21.14 11.12
CA THR A 587 24.62 -22.55 11.43
C THR A 587 25.97 -23.02 10.88
N PRO A 588 26.70 -23.87 11.63
CA PRO A 588 27.96 -24.42 11.17
C PRO A 588 27.74 -25.36 9.98
N VAL A 589 28.74 -25.49 9.10
CA VAL A 589 28.68 -26.39 7.93
C VAL A 589 28.81 -27.86 8.34
N PHE A 590 29.42 -28.14 9.48
CA PHE A 590 29.46 -29.47 10.08
C PHE A 590 28.27 -29.70 11.01
N ALA A 591 27.77 -30.95 11.04
CA ALA A 591 26.71 -31.34 11.95
C ALA A 591 27.19 -31.19 13.40
N THR A 592 26.56 -30.31 14.18
CA THR A 592 26.79 -30.23 15.62
C THR A 592 25.68 -30.93 16.38
N GLU A 593 25.99 -31.39 17.59
CA GLU A 593 25.06 -32.13 18.44
C GLU A 593 23.79 -31.33 18.77
N CYS A 594 23.88 -30.01 18.89
CA CYS A 594 22.72 -29.12 19.11
C CYS A 594 21.75 -29.04 17.91
N PHE A 595 22.20 -29.34 16.69
CA PHE A 595 21.37 -29.40 15.48
C PHE A 595 21.16 -30.84 14.97
N SER A 596 21.54 -31.85 15.76
CA SER A 596 21.57 -33.25 15.37
C SER A 596 20.23 -33.99 15.45
N LYS A 597 19.19 -33.42 16.11
CA LYS A 597 17.86 -34.04 16.27
C LYS A 597 17.06 -34.26 14.96
N GLY A 598 17.70 -34.13 13.80
CA GLY A 598 17.10 -34.38 12.48
C GLY A 598 18.10 -34.63 11.35
N GLY A 599 19.33 -35.08 11.63
CA GLY A 599 20.26 -35.52 10.57
C GLY A 599 20.99 -34.41 9.78
N GLY A 600 21.37 -33.30 10.43
CA GLY A 600 22.20 -32.26 9.79
C GLY A 600 21.47 -31.30 8.85
N GLN A 601 20.13 -31.38 8.81
CA GLN A 601 19.23 -30.57 7.97
C GLN A 601 19.49 -29.04 8.06
N PHE A 602 19.93 -28.53 9.20
CA PHE A 602 20.14 -27.09 9.39
C PHE A 602 21.57 -26.60 9.12
N SER A 603 22.51 -27.44 8.67
CA SER A 603 23.93 -27.06 8.54
C SER A 603 24.21 -26.06 7.39
N GLY A 604 25.16 -25.15 7.64
CA GLY A 604 25.71 -24.23 6.65
C GLY A 604 24.74 -23.20 6.09
N ASN A 605 23.86 -22.67 6.92
CA ASN A 605 22.83 -21.70 6.54
C ASN A 605 23.00 -20.39 7.30
N HIS A 606 22.49 -19.31 6.72
CA HIS A 606 22.42 -17.99 7.34
C HIS A 606 20.98 -17.47 7.20
N TYR A 607 20.31 -17.24 8.33
CA TYR A 607 18.95 -16.72 8.37
C TYR A 607 18.97 -15.27 8.82
N ILE A 608 18.38 -14.38 8.01
CA ILE A 608 18.48 -12.93 8.21
C ILE A 608 17.10 -12.31 8.02
N LYS A 609 16.74 -11.32 8.84
CA LYS A 609 15.57 -10.47 8.62
C LYS A 609 16.06 -9.15 8.05
N CYS A 610 15.52 -8.73 6.93
CA CYS A 610 15.93 -7.53 6.23
C CYS A 610 14.72 -6.63 5.97
N ILE A 611 14.97 -5.33 5.88
CA ILE A 611 13.99 -4.41 5.31
C ILE A 611 13.95 -4.60 3.80
N SER A 612 12.77 -4.53 3.19
CA SER A 612 12.68 -4.46 1.72
C SER A 612 13.15 -3.09 1.22
N LEU A 613 13.45 -3.00 -0.08
CA LEU A 613 13.72 -1.72 -0.73
C LEU A 613 12.55 -0.73 -0.57
N ALA A 614 11.31 -1.23 -0.70
CA ALA A 614 10.10 -0.43 -0.49
C ALA A 614 9.97 0.06 0.96
N LEU A 615 10.34 -0.77 1.94
CA LEU A 615 10.33 -0.37 3.34
C LEU A 615 11.41 0.67 3.64
N ALA A 616 12.60 0.55 3.04
CA ALA A 616 13.63 1.58 3.13
C ALA A 616 13.12 2.94 2.61
N MET A 617 12.43 2.96 1.46
CA MET A 617 11.80 4.17 0.93
C MET A 617 10.73 4.72 1.87
N GLU A 618 9.87 3.87 2.43
CA GLU A 618 8.82 4.29 3.35
C GLU A 618 9.40 4.89 4.65
N LEU A 619 10.48 4.31 5.17
CA LEU A 619 11.22 4.87 6.30
C LEU A 619 11.76 6.26 5.98
N ILE A 620 12.36 6.45 4.79
CA ILE A 620 12.92 7.75 4.36
C ILE A 620 11.83 8.80 4.15
N LEU A 621 10.74 8.43 3.45
CA LEU A 621 9.66 9.34 3.06
C LEU A 621 8.73 9.70 4.21
N VAL A 622 8.64 8.86 5.24
CA VAL A 622 7.65 9.03 6.31
C VAL A 622 8.30 8.97 7.68
N ASP A 623 8.77 7.79 8.10
CA ASP A 623 9.10 7.55 9.51
C ASP A 623 10.27 8.38 10.02
N CYS A 624 11.27 8.64 9.17
CA CYS A 624 12.38 9.52 9.49
C CYS A 624 12.00 11.00 9.49
N LEU A 625 10.88 11.39 8.86
CA LEU A 625 10.40 12.77 8.79
C LEU A 625 9.35 13.10 9.86
N ARG A 626 8.74 12.09 10.47
CA ARG A 626 7.83 12.27 11.61
C ARG A 626 8.63 12.95 12.71
N SER A 627 8.26 14.20 12.97
CA SER A 627 9.03 15.11 13.80
C SER A 627 9.43 14.50 15.12
N GLN A 628 10.70 14.64 15.42
CA GLN A 628 11.29 14.60 16.75
C GLN A 628 10.62 15.69 17.58
N GLN A 629 10.05 15.31 18.73
CA GLN A 629 9.73 16.32 19.74
C GLN A 629 11.08 16.81 20.28
N PRO A 630 11.37 18.12 20.34
CA PRO A 630 12.19 18.58 21.45
C PRO A 630 11.50 18.07 22.72
N SER A 631 12.19 17.22 23.47
CA SER A 631 11.73 16.63 24.73
C SER A 631 11.17 17.66 25.70
#